data_AF-A0A538A4R2-F1
#
_entry.id   AF-A0A538A4R2-F1
#
_cell.length_a   1.000
_cell.length_b   1.000
_cell.length_c   1.000
_cell.angle_alpha   90.00
_cell.angle_beta   90.00
_cell.angle_gamma   90.00
#
_symmetry.space_group_name_H-M   'P 1'
#
loop_
_entity.id
_entity.type
_entity.pdbx_description
1 polymer ?
#
loop_
_entity_poly.entity_id
_entity_poly.type
_entity_poly.pdbx_seq_one_letter_code
_entity_poly.pdbx_strand_id
1 'polypeptide(L)'
;MFADVHRLVQNLIAMNEILRDRASATIRLVMNPDRMVIVEAQRTFTYLNLYGYLTDAVIVNRVFPDEVDGGYFAAWRERQQEHLQLVSEGFAPVPILTARYFEQEVIGGEMLDRLADELFADRAPADVLHTELAHDVLSEGGRTVLRLKMPFAERGDVGLKKVGAELVV
;
A
#
# COMPACT_ATOMS: atom_id res chain seq x y z
N MET A 1 -30.25 2.54 -19.75
CA MET A 1 -29.70 1.22 -19.39
C MET A 1 -28.44 0.87 -20.19
N PHE A 2 -28.49 0.64 -21.51
CA PHE A 2 -27.27 0.34 -22.31
C PHE A 2 -26.25 1.49 -22.35
N ALA A 3 -26.72 2.74 -22.46
CA ALA A 3 -25.84 3.92 -22.41
C ALA A 3 -25.17 4.09 -21.03
N ASP A 4 -25.88 3.78 -19.95
CA ASP A 4 -25.35 3.87 -18.58
C ASP A 4 -24.27 2.83 -18.32
N VAL A 5 -24.49 1.59 -18.78
CA VAL A 5 -23.51 0.51 -18.71
C VAL A 5 -22.28 0.85 -19.56
N HIS A 6 -22.47 1.37 -20.77
CA HIS A 6 -21.35 1.79 -21.63
C HIS A 6 -20.52 2.89 -20.97
N ARG A 7 -21.15 3.91 -20.39
CA ARG A 7 -20.46 4.98 -19.66
C ARG A 7 -19.70 4.46 -18.44
N LEU A 8 -20.28 3.52 -17.68
CA LEU A 8 -19.58 2.89 -16.55
C LEU A 8 -18.32 2.16 -17.01
N VAL A 9 -18.42 1.36 -18.07
CA VAL A 9 -17.28 0.62 -18.63
C VAL A 9 -16.18 1.58 -19.10
N GLN A 10 -16.54 2.65 -19.81
CA GLN A 10 -15.57 3.66 -20.24
C GLN A 10 -14.88 4.35 -19.05
N ASN A 11 -15.63 4.69 -18.01
CA ASN A 11 -15.05 5.29 -16.80
C ASN A 11 -14.09 4.33 -16.08
N LEU A 12 -14.41 3.03 -16.04
CA LEU A 12 -13.53 2.03 -15.44
C LEU A 12 -12.22 1.86 -16.23
N ILE A 13 -12.30 1.89 -17.57
CA ILE A 13 -11.11 1.84 -18.43
C ILE A 13 -10.24 3.08 -18.20
N ALA A 14 -10.83 4.28 -18.26
CA ALA A 14 -10.10 5.53 -18.06
C ALA A 14 -9.45 5.60 -16.66
N MET A 15 -10.16 5.15 -15.62
CA MET A 15 -9.60 5.06 -14.26
C MET A 15 -8.41 4.10 -14.20
N ASN A 16 -8.53 2.92 -14.82
CA ASN A 16 -7.45 1.94 -14.88
C ASN A 16 -6.22 2.50 -15.61
N GLU A 17 -6.41 3.24 -16.70
CA GLU A 17 -5.30 3.90 -17.42
C GLU A 17 -4.58 4.93 -16.54
N ILE A 18 -5.32 5.78 -15.82
CA ILE A 18 -4.75 6.78 -14.90
C ILE A 18 -3.96 6.09 -13.78
N LEU A 19 -4.55 5.09 -13.12
CA LEU A 19 -3.92 4.42 -11.97
C LEU A 19 -2.70 3.56 -12.37
N ARG A 20 -2.57 3.18 -13.64
CA ARG A 20 -1.39 2.48 -14.17
C ARG A 20 -0.30 3.42 -14.65
N ASP A 21 -0.61 4.69 -14.92
CA ASP A 21 0.39 5.69 -15.26
C ASP A 21 1.11 6.19 -14.00
N ARG A 22 2.22 5.50 -13.71
CA ARG A 22 3.09 5.73 -12.55
C ARG A 22 3.74 7.11 -12.51
N ALA A 23 3.79 7.82 -13.63
CA ALA A 23 4.28 9.20 -13.67
C ALA A 23 3.22 10.19 -13.18
N SER A 24 1.95 9.80 -13.20
CA SER A 24 0.81 10.66 -12.86
C SER A 24 0.13 10.28 -11.55
N ALA A 25 0.19 9.00 -11.15
CA ALA A 25 -0.53 8.49 -9.98
C ALA A 25 0.25 7.40 -9.23
N THR A 26 0.21 7.49 -7.90
CA THR A 26 0.65 6.44 -6.97
C THR A 26 -0.38 6.23 -5.86
N ILE A 27 -0.24 5.14 -5.13
CA ILE A 27 -1.11 4.75 -4.01
C ILE A 27 -0.29 4.72 -2.73
N ARG A 28 -0.86 5.24 -1.65
CA ARG A 28 -0.33 5.06 -0.30
C ARG A 28 -1.34 4.31 0.55
N LEU A 29 -0.94 3.15 1.06
CA LEU A 29 -1.80 2.36 1.95
C LEU A 29 -1.74 2.93 3.36
N VAL A 30 -2.88 3.10 4.01
CA VAL A 30 -2.96 3.59 5.39
C VAL A 30 -3.55 2.51 6.28
N MET A 31 -2.91 2.23 7.41
CA MET A 31 -3.38 1.25 8.38
C MET A 31 -3.13 1.70 9.82
N ASN A 32 -3.81 1.06 10.77
CA ASN A 32 -3.41 1.09 12.17
C ASN A 32 -2.49 -0.11 12.46
N PRO A 33 -1.64 -0.05 13.49
CA PRO A 33 -0.76 -1.16 13.89
C PRO A 33 -1.54 -2.23 14.67
N ASP A 34 -2.53 -2.83 14.01
CA ASP A 34 -3.31 -3.97 14.47
C ASP A 34 -3.10 -5.15 13.52
N ARG A 35 -2.91 -6.35 14.08
CA ARG A 35 -2.56 -7.54 13.30
C ARG A 35 -3.55 -7.85 12.19
N MET A 36 -4.86 -7.70 12.44
CA MET A 36 -5.88 -8.01 11.43
C MET A 36 -5.85 -6.97 10.29
N VAL A 37 -5.67 -5.69 10.64
CA VAL A 37 -5.58 -4.61 9.66
C VAL A 37 -4.32 -4.74 8.81
N ILE A 38 -3.19 -5.13 9.41
CA ILE A 38 -1.94 -5.38 8.69
C ILE A 38 -2.11 -6.50 7.67
N VAL A 39 -2.71 -7.62 8.05
CA VAL A 39 -2.95 -8.75 7.12
C VAL A 39 -3.87 -8.34 5.97
N GLU A 40 -4.87 -7.48 6.23
CA GLU A 40 -5.74 -6.97 5.18
C GLU A 40 -5.04 -5.99 4.24
N ALA A 41 -4.16 -5.13 4.78
CA ALA A 41 -3.33 -4.25 3.99
C ALA A 41 -2.32 -5.03 3.13
N GLN A 42 -1.77 -6.13 3.64
CA GLN A 42 -0.90 -7.04 2.87
C GLN A 42 -1.65 -7.65 1.69
N ARG A 43 -2.88 -8.16 1.89
CA ARG A 43 -3.74 -8.63 0.79
C ARG A 43 -4.02 -7.54 -0.23
N THR A 44 -4.36 -6.34 0.23
CA THR A 44 -4.61 -5.19 -0.64
C THR A 44 -3.37 -4.86 -1.47
N PHE A 45 -2.19 -4.84 -0.86
CA PHE A 45 -0.92 -4.60 -1.54
C PHE A 45 -0.63 -5.65 -2.61
N THR A 46 -0.90 -6.93 -2.35
CA THR A 46 -0.78 -7.99 -3.36
C THR A 46 -1.69 -7.71 -4.55
N TYR A 47 -2.95 -7.30 -4.33
CA TYR A 47 -3.86 -6.94 -5.42
C TYR A 47 -3.39 -5.71 -6.22
N LEU A 48 -2.94 -4.65 -5.54
CA LEU A 48 -2.43 -3.45 -6.22
C LEU A 48 -1.24 -3.80 -7.12
N ASN A 49 -0.32 -4.65 -6.64
CA ASN A 49 0.80 -5.15 -7.41
C ASN A 49 0.37 -6.02 -8.61
N LEU A 50 -0.67 -6.84 -8.47
CA LEU A 50 -1.23 -7.64 -9.56
C LEU A 50 -1.85 -6.74 -10.66
N TYR A 51 -2.56 -5.68 -10.28
CA TYR A 51 -3.13 -4.71 -11.22
C TYR A 51 -2.10 -3.74 -11.81
N GLY A 52 -0.89 -3.71 -11.25
CA GLY A 52 0.20 -2.85 -11.69
C GLY A 52 0.07 -1.40 -11.23
N TYR A 53 -0.64 -1.17 -10.12
CA TYR A 53 -0.72 0.13 -9.47
C TYR A 53 0.48 0.32 -8.55
N LEU A 54 1.18 1.44 -8.73
CA LEU A 54 2.38 1.73 -7.95
C LEU A 54 1.98 2.15 -6.53
N THR A 55 2.35 1.34 -5.55
CA THR A 55 2.28 1.75 -4.15
C THR A 55 3.62 2.34 -3.75
N ASP A 56 3.67 3.66 -3.52
CA ASP A 56 4.94 4.36 -3.27
C ASP A 56 5.28 4.46 -1.78
N ALA A 57 4.29 4.33 -0.89
CA ALA A 57 4.50 4.32 0.56
C ALA A 57 3.40 3.58 1.30
N VAL A 58 3.69 3.24 2.55
CA VAL A 58 2.73 2.70 3.52
C VAL A 58 2.73 3.60 4.75
N ILE A 59 1.56 3.94 5.27
CA ILE A 59 1.38 4.80 6.43
C ILE A 59 0.81 3.97 7.57
N VAL A 60 1.56 3.88 8.67
CA VAL A 60 1.07 3.32 9.93
C VAL A 60 0.63 4.47 10.82
N ASN A 61 -0.68 4.64 10.93
CA ASN A 61 -1.32 5.68 11.73
C ASN A 61 -1.50 5.23 13.18
N ARG A 62 -1.65 6.18 14.11
CA ARG A 62 -1.97 5.92 15.52
C ARG A 62 -0.89 5.11 16.26
N VAL A 63 0.37 5.35 15.93
CA VAL A 63 1.52 4.79 16.68
C VAL A 63 1.62 5.47 18.04
N PHE A 64 1.77 4.72 19.13
CA PHE A 64 1.88 5.34 20.45
C PHE A 64 3.24 6.03 20.58
N PRO A 65 3.29 7.28 21.07
CA PRO A 65 4.55 7.98 21.26
C PRO A 65 5.39 7.36 22.39
N ASP A 66 6.71 7.48 22.27
CA ASP A 66 7.68 6.94 23.24
C ASP A 66 7.54 7.55 24.64
N GLU A 67 7.02 8.78 24.71
CA GLU A 67 6.88 9.59 25.93
C GLU A 67 5.79 9.09 26.89
N VAL A 68 4.95 8.14 26.47
CA VAL A 68 3.90 7.55 27.31
C VAL A 68 4.52 6.52 28.27
N ASP A 69 5.33 6.96 29.21
CA ASP A 69 6.00 6.08 30.16
C ASP A 69 5.17 5.83 31.44
N GLY A 70 5.03 4.56 31.80
CA GLY A 70 4.42 4.13 33.06
C GLY A 70 3.21 3.17 32.93
N GLY A 71 3.44 1.89 33.19
CA GLY A 71 2.39 0.91 33.51
C GLY A 71 1.65 0.30 32.31
N TYR A 72 0.32 0.48 32.26
CA TYR A 72 -0.66 -0.25 31.42
C TYR A 72 -0.33 -0.28 29.91
N PHE A 73 0.36 0.73 29.39
CA PHE A 73 0.71 0.86 27.97
C PHE A 73 2.01 0.15 27.56
N ALA A 74 2.85 -0.30 28.50
CA ALA A 74 4.13 -0.93 28.17
C ALA A 74 3.93 -2.22 27.33
N ALA A 75 3.03 -3.10 27.76
CA ALA A 75 2.70 -4.33 27.02
C ALA A 75 2.00 -4.06 25.66
N TRP A 76 1.35 -2.90 25.52
CA TRP A 76 0.74 -2.48 24.25
C TRP A 76 1.80 -1.95 23.29
N ARG A 77 2.81 -1.23 23.78
CA ARG A 77 3.96 -0.80 22.98
C ARG A 77 4.77 -1.98 22.47
N GLU A 78 5.05 -2.97 23.32
CA GLU A 78 5.78 -4.18 22.91
C GLU A 78 5.08 -4.88 21.73
N ARG A 79 3.76 -5.10 21.83
CA ARG A 79 2.99 -5.67 20.71
C ARG A 79 2.94 -4.76 19.49
N GLN A 80 2.84 -3.45 19.70
CA GLN A 80 2.86 -2.49 18.60
C GLN A 80 4.20 -2.52 17.86
N GLN A 81 5.32 -2.71 18.57
CA GLN A 81 6.64 -2.85 17.97
C GLN A 81 6.74 -4.13 17.14
N GLU A 82 6.20 -5.25 17.63
CA GLU A 82 6.10 -6.50 16.84
C GLU A 82 5.28 -6.29 15.56
N HIS A 83 4.16 -5.55 15.65
CA HIS A 83 3.35 -5.21 14.50
C HIS A 83 4.09 -4.29 13.52
N LEU A 84 4.82 -3.28 13.99
CA LEU A 84 5.63 -2.42 13.14
C LEU A 84 6.74 -3.18 12.44
N GLN A 85 7.35 -4.16 13.11
CA GLN A 85 8.32 -5.05 12.49
C GLN A 85 7.67 -5.91 11.38
N LEU A 86 6.50 -6.48 11.64
CA LEU A 86 5.74 -7.22 10.63
C LEU A 86 5.40 -6.37 9.39
N VAL A 87 5.05 -5.09 9.59
CA VAL A 87 4.84 -4.14 8.49
C VAL A 87 6.16 -3.90 7.75
N SER A 88 7.25 -3.63 8.46
CA SER A 88 8.57 -3.40 7.85
C SER A 88 9.03 -4.57 6.99
N GLU A 89 8.91 -5.80 7.49
CA GLU A 89 9.33 -6.99 6.77
C GLU A 89 8.41 -7.28 5.58
N GLY A 90 7.12 -7.04 5.74
CA GLY A 90 6.17 -7.33 4.68
C GLY A 90 6.22 -6.36 3.52
N PHE A 91 6.28 -5.06 3.79
CA PHE A 91 6.16 -4.04 2.75
C PHE A 91 7.49 -3.64 2.14
N ALA A 92 8.63 -4.16 2.65
CA ALA A 92 9.93 -3.91 2.04
C ALA A 92 9.94 -4.24 0.53
N PRO A 93 10.54 -3.38 -0.32
CA PRO A 93 11.32 -2.18 -0.01
C PRO A 93 10.51 -0.87 0.04
N VAL A 94 9.17 -0.93 0.09
CA VAL A 94 8.31 0.27 0.11
C VAL A 94 8.51 1.03 1.43
N PRO A 95 8.76 2.36 1.37
CA PRO A 95 8.92 3.19 2.56
C PRO A 95 7.69 3.17 3.47
N ILE A 96 7.96 3.13 4.78
CA ILE A 96 6.94 3.22 5.82
C ILE A 96 7.04 4.60 6.46
N LEU A 97 5.91 5.31 6.49
CA LEU A 97 5.70 6.53 7.24
C LEU A 97 4.87 6.21 8.48
N THR A 98 5.12 6.90 9.57
CA THR A 98 4.38 6.70 10.82
C THR A 98 3.75 8.00 11.27
N ALA A 99 2.50 7.95 11.70
CA ALA A 99 1.85 9.05 12.41
C ALA A 99 1.55 8.62 13.84
N ARG A 100 1.97 9.46 14.79
CA ARG A 100 1.68 9.23 16.20
C ARG A 100 0.18 9.29 16.51
N TYR A 101 -0.20 8.72 17.64
CA TYR A 101 -1.50 8.88 18.24
C TYR A 101 -1.56 10.25 18.93
N PHE A 102 -2.41 11.15 18.41
CA PHE A 102 -2.59 12.49 18.98
C PHE A 102 -3.54 12.47 20.19
N GLU A 103 -3.30 13.40 21.11
CA GLU A 103 -4.09 13.63 22.32
C GLU A 103 -5.53 14.11 22.04
N GLN A 104 -5.77 14.64 20.84
CA GLN A 104 -7.05 15.15 20.37
C GLN A 104 -7.29 14.74 18.91
N GLU A 105 -8.54 14.87 18.46
CA GLU A 105 -8.89 14.60 17.07
C GLU A 105 -8.16 15.55 16.11
N VAL A 106 -7.75 15.03 14.96
CA VAL A 106 -7.07 15.81 13.92
C VAL A 106 -8.12 16.57 13.11
N ILE A 107 -8.55 17.72 13.62
CA ILE A 107 -9.56 18.59 13.00
C ILE A 107 -9.04 20.03 12.96
N GLY A 108 -9.26 20.70 11.83
CA GLY A 108 -8.81 22.08 11.60
C GLY A 108 -7.37 22.15 11.06
N GLY A 109 -7.02 23.31 10.49
CA GLY A 109 -5.73 23.52 9.82
C GLY A 109 -4.53 23.23 10.72
N GLU A 110 -4.54 23.75 11.95
CA GLU A 110 -3.43 23.57 12.89
C GLU A 110 -3.13 22.09 13.19
N MET A 111 -4.16 21.27 13.37
CA MET A 111 -3.96 19.84 13.61
C MET A 111 -3.52 19.09 12.35
N LEU A 112 -3.99 19.51 11.17
CA LEU A 112 -3.53 18.95 9.90
C LEU A 112 -2.06 19.29 9.65
N ASP A 113 -1.62 20.51 9.98
CA ASP A 113 -0.23 20.92 9.87
C ASP A 113 0.66 20.06 10.78
N ARG A 114 0.25 19.86 12.05
CA ARG A 114 0.96 18.96 12.98
C ARG A 114 1.06 17.52 12.47
N LEU A 115 0.00 16.99 11.85
CA LEU A 115 0.01 15.66 11.25
C LEU A 115 0.95 15.61 10.03
N ALA A 116 0.94 16.67 9.21
CA ALA A 116 1.80 16.77 8.03
C ALA A 116 3.28 16.83 8.43
N ASP A 117 3.63 17.62 9.45
CA ASP A 117 4.99 17.72 9.98
C ASP A 117 5.51 16.36 10.48
N GLU A 118 4.67 15.59 11.17
CA GLU A 118 5.01 14.24 11.64
C GLU A 118 5.22 13.25 10.49
N LEU A 119 4.32 13.26 9.48
CA LEU A 119 4.33 12.28 8.39
C LEU A 119 5.40 12.56 7.34
N PHE A 120 5.60 13.83 7.00
CA PHE A 120 6.38 14.24 5.85
C PHE A 120 7.68 14.94 6.24
N ALA A 121 7.75 15.56 7.42
CA ALA A 121 8.88 16.38 7.85
C ALA A 121 9.30 17.35 6.73
N ASP A 122 10.54 17.25 6.25
CA ASP A 122 11.06 18.10 5.17
C ASP A 122 10.66 17.65 3.74
N ARG A 123 9.93 16.53 3.60
CA ARG A 123 9.53 15.98 2.30
C ARG A 123 8.24 16.66 1.82
N ALA A 124 8.10 16.83 0.51
CA ALA A 124 6.84 17.29 -0.02
C ALA A 124 5.80 16.14 0.04
N PRO A 125 4.54 16.40 0.44
CA PRO A 125 3.51 15.36 0.46
C PRO A 125 3.29 14.69 -0.90
N ALA A 126 3.62 15.37 -2.00
CA ALA A 126 3.49 14.88 -3.37
C ALA A 126 4.71 14.07 -3.88
N ASP A 127 5.78 13.94 -3.08
CA ASP A 127 6.97 13.20 -3.50
C ASP A 127 6.67 11.70 -3.67
N VAL A 128 7.15 11.10 -4.75
CA VAL A 128 7.05 9.65 -4.96
C VAL A 128 8.20 8.96 -4.22
N LEU A 129 7.88 8.18 -3.19
CA LEU A 129 8.90 7.61 -2.30
C LEU A 129 9.44 6.25 -2.75
N HIS A 130 8.75 5.59 -3.67
CA HIS A 130 9.16 4.33 -4.28
C HIS A 130 8.57 4.20 -5.70
N THR A 131 9.39 3.71 -6.64
CA THR A 131 9.06 3.70 -8.07
C THR A 131 9.04 2.31 -8.71
N GLU A 132 9.48 1.28 -7.99
CA GLU A 132 9.53 -0.07 -8.55
C GLU A 132 8.16 -0.74 -8.42
N LEU A 133 7.75 -1.45 -9.48
CA LEU A 133 6.67 -2.40 -9.35
C LEU A 133 7.21 -3.76 -8.94
N ALA A 134 6.32 -4.51 -8.31
CA ALA A 134 6.49 -5.91 -8.08
C ALA A 134 6.61 -6.76 -9.36
N HIS A 135 6.24 -6.26 -10.54
CA HIS A 135 6.23 -7.07 -11.76
C HIS A 135 6.98 -6.47 -12.94
N ASP A 136 7.56 -7.35 -13.77
CA ASP A 136 8.25 -7.01 -15.00
C ASP A 136 7.96 -8.04 -16.09
N VAL A 137 7.84 -7.56 -17.34
CA VAL A 137 7.76 -8.39 -18.54
C VAL A 137 9.09 -8.30 -19.27
N LEU A 138 9.81 -9.42 -19.37
CA LEU A 138 11.10 -9.52 -20.01
C LEU A 138 11.00 -10.38 -21.27
N SER A 139 11.76 -10.06 -22.31
CA SER A 139 11.98 -10.94 -23.46
C SER A 139 13.39 -11.50 -23.39
N GLU A 140 13.54 -12.76 -22.99
CA GLU A 140 14.82 -13.46 -22.89
C GLU A 140 14.83 -14.67 -23.85
N GLY A 141 15.77 -14.70 -24.79
CA GLY A 141 15.99 -15.87 -25.66
C GLY A 141 14.80 -16.31 -26.50
N GLY A 142 13.96 -15.37 -26.97
CA GLY A 142 12.75 -15.68 -27.74
C GLY A 142 11.55 -16.14 -26.92
N ARG A 143 11.61 -16.02 -25.59
CA ARG A 143 10.49 -16.26 -24.66
C ARG A 143 10.10 -14.97 -23.94
N THR A 144 8.81 -14.74 -23.78
CA THR A 144 8.28 -13.68 -22.91
C THR A 144 8.13 -14.23 -21.50
N VAL A 145 8.79 -13.59 -20.53
CA VAL A 145 8.78 -13.94 -19.11
C VAL A 145 8.05 -12.85 -18.36
N LEU A 146 6.91 -13.16 -17.76
CA LEU A 146 6.21 -12.30 -16.80
C LEU A 146 6.66 -12.68 -15.39
N ARG A 147 7.33 -11.77 -14.70
CA ARG A 147 7.69 -11.90 -13.27
C ARG A 147 6.67 -11.11 -12.47
N LEU A 148 5.96 -11.77 -11.55
CA LEU A 148 5.05 -11.13 -10.61
C LEU A 148 5.58 -11.37 -9.20
N LYS A 149 6.04 -10.34 -8.50
CA LYS A 149 6.24 -10.43 -7.04
C LYS A 149 4.84 -10.39 -6.42
N MET A 150 4.43 -11.50 -5.84
CA MET A 150 3.21 -11.59 -5.05
C MET A 150 3.65 -11.80 -3.60
N PRO A 151 4.10 -10.73 -2.91
CA PRO A 151 4.40 -10.84 -1.49
C PRO A 151 3.15 -11.36 -0.78
N PHE A 152 3.35 -12.21 0.23
CA PHE A 152 2.29 -12.79 1.08
C PHE A 152 1.34 -13.80 0.44
N ALA A 153 1.43 -14.07 -0.86
CA ALA A 153 0.62 -15.11 -1.48
C ALA A 153 1.19 -16.49 -1.16
N GLU A 154 0.36 -17.41 -0.67
CA GLU A 154 0.73 -18.81 -0.55
C GLU A 154 0.51 -19.53 -1.88
N ARG A 155 1.16 -20.69 -2.07
CA ARG A 155 1.06 -21.46 -3.34
C ARG A 155 -0.37 -21.85 -3.70
N GLY A 156 -1.26 -21.97 -2.71
CA GLY A 156 -2.68 -22.26 -2.91
C GLY A 156 -3.54 -21.05 -3.30
N ASP A 157 -3.04 -19.83 -3.10
CA ASP A 157 -3.78 -18.59 -3.34
C ASP A 157 -3.71 -18.13 -4.81
N VAL A 158 -2.80 -18.72 -5.60
CA VAL A 158 -2.48 -18.28 -6.96
C VAL A 158 -2.88 -19.36 -7.97
N GLY A 159 -3.80 -19.01 -8.87
CA GLY A 159 -4.37 -19.92 -9.86
C GLY A 159 -4.00 -19.52 -11.28
N LEU A 160 -3.03 -20.20 -11.89
CA LEU A 160 -2.69 -19.94 -13.28
C LEU A 160 -3.63 -20.68 -14.24
N LYS A 161 -4.32 -19.94 -15.12
CA LYS A 161 -5.14 -20.50 -16.19
C LYS A 161 -4.86 -19.82 -17.53
N LYS A 162 -4.67 -20.62 -18.57
CA LYS A 162 -4.62 -20.13 -19.96
C LYS A 162 -6.03 -20.17 -20.57
N VAL A 163 -6.52 -19.03 -21.06
CA VAL A 163 -7.80 -18.93 -21.77
C VAL A 163 -7.51 -18.37 -23.17
N GLY A 164 -7.44 -19.25 -24.16
CA GLY A 164 -7.08 -18.85 -25.53
C GLY A 164 -5.66 -18.28 -25.61
N ALA A 165 -5.56 -17.00 -25.97
CA ALA A 165 -4.29 -16.26 -26.05
C ALA A 165 -3.95 -15.51 -24.74
N GLU A 166 -4.85 -15.51 -23.75
CA GLU A 166 -4.67 -14.80 -22.48
C GLU A 166 -4.14 -15.74 -21.38
N LEU A 167 -3.29 -15.18 -20.53
CA LEU A 167 -2.83 -15.80 -19.30
C LEU A 167 -3.55 -15.11 -18.13
N VAL A 168 -4.33 -15.86 -17.38
CA VAL A 168 -5.02 -15.41 -16.16
C VAL A 168 -4.24 -15.96 -14.98
N VAL A 169 -3.87 -15.06 -14.05
CA VAL A 169 -3.14 -15.37 -12.82
C VAL A 169 -4.04 -15.10 -11.63
#